data_AF-A0A0G1IS62-F1
#
_entry.id   AF-A0A0G1IS62-F1
#
_cell.length_a   1.000
_cell.length_b   1.000
_cell.length_c   1.000
_cell.angle_alpha   90.00
_cell.angle_beta   90.00
_cell.angle_gamma   90.00
#
_symmetry.space_group_name_H-M   'P 1'
#
loop_
_entity.id
_entity.type
_entity.pdbx_description
1 polymer ?
#
loop_
_entity_poly.entity_id
_entity_poly.type
_entity_poly.pdbx_seq_one_letter_code
_entity_poly.pdbx_strand_id
1 'polypeptide(L)'
;MNIAISESAVLDRDRFTRKLSKGEAEHHRVYPDDYRPIGELVVIDEEGVTFTSHWDGSQHRFTPEKSMKIQWDLESDIHIAFDECTPYPTTHAYAQKAMDRTHRWAERSLEEHNKLKIENLKLKIAPQALYGVVQGNIYEDLRKESAKFITSLPFDGVAIGGVSVGESKEEMKNVLDWVIPHLPPEKPRHLLGVGEIDDIFTLVEHGIDTFDCVQPTRLARMGRVYTMPNVKCQMLNKSRKFEIDILKEEYANDLDPVDRNFSRAYLHHLFRVRELLGYRLATIHNITFINRLMDHIRLAIRDNSLVALKETYLYP
;
A
#
# COMPACT_ATOMS: atom_id res chain seq x y z
N MET A 1 3.30 -6.86 -8.81
CA MET A 1 2.77 -7.31 -7.50
C MET A 1 3.84 -7.06 -6.45
N ASN A 2 3.49 -6.63 -5.23
CA ASN A 2 4.47 -6.51 -4.15
C ASN A 2 4.31 -7.67 -3.15
N ILE A 3 5.40 -8.36 -2.83
CA ILE A 3 5.47 -9.31 -1.73
C ILE A 3 6.52 -8.77 -0.75
N ALA A 4 6.09 -7.85 0.11
CA ALA A 4 6.89 -7.29 1.19
C ALA A 4 6.54 -7.97 2.51
N ILE A 5 7.52 -8.13 3.39
CA ILE A 5 7.34 -8.79 4.68
C ILE A 5 7.64 -7.80 5.78
N SER A 6 6.71 -7.67 6.75
CA SER A 6 6.90 -6.83 7.92
C SER A 6 6.65 -7.61 9.20
N GLU A 7 7.58 -7.51 10.15
CA GLU A 7 7.38 -8.00 11.52
C GLU A 7 6.28 -7.22 12.24
N SER A 8 6.01 -5.96 11.86
CA SER A 8 4.99 -5.12 12.51
C SER A 8 3.57 -5.68 12.44
N ALA A 9 3.26 -6.46 11.39
CA ALA A 9 1.99 -7.17 11.26
C ALA A 9 1.77 -8.24 12.36
N VAL A 10 2.82 -8.56 13.12
CA VAL A 10 2.89 -9.66 14.10
C VAL A 10 3.04 -9.15 15.55
N LEU A 11 3.30 -7.86 15.76
CA LEU A 11 3.68 -7.30 17.07
C LEU A 11 2.50 -7.11 18.05
N ASP A 12 1.27 -6.91 17.56
CA ASP A 12 0.09 -6.77 18.41
C ASP A 12 -0.52 -8.15 18.74
N ARG A 13 0.18 -8.90 19.60
CA ARG A 13 -0.23 -10.25 20.00
C ARG A 13 -1.63 -10.23 20.63
N ASP A 14 -1.91 -9.27 21.50
CA ASP A 14 -3.12 -9.27 22.35
C ASP A 14 -4.41 -8.77 21.69
N ARG A 15 -4.33 -7.91 20.68
CA ARG A 15 -5.53 -7.42 19.96
C ARG A 15 -6.17 -8.49 19.07
N PHE A 16 -5.47 -9.60 18.90
CA PHE A 16 -5.75 -10.68 17.96
C PHE A 16 -5.86 -12.06 18.64
N THR A 17 -5.71 -12.17 19.98
CA THR A 17 -5.56 -13.43 20.75
C THR A 17 -6.84 -14.10 21.26
N ARG A 18 -8.05 -13.60 21.00
CA ARG A 18 -9.24 -14.37 21.39
C ARG A 18 -9.64 -15.37 20.31
N LYS A 19 -9.16 -16.62 20.41
CA LYS A 19 -9.95 -17.86 20.17
C LYS A 19 -9.20 -19.16 20.48
N LEU A 20 -10.02 -20.11 20.91
CA LEU A 20 -9.88 -21.49 21.43
C LEU A 20 -8.59 -22.29 21.18
N SER A 21 -8.26 -23.14 22.16
CA SER A 21 -7.16 -24.10 22.15
C SER A 21 -7.38 -25.25 21.15
N LYS A 22 -6.30 -25.92 20.75
CA LYS A 22 -6.30 -27.02 19.76
C LYS A 22 -7.27 -28.17 20.12
N GLY A 23 -7.50 -28.44 21.42
CA GLY A 23 -8.46 -29.45 21.88
C GLY A 23 -9.93 -29.01 21.80
N GLU A 24 -10.20 -27.70 21.78
CA GLU A 24 -11.56 -27.15 21.65
C GLU A 24 -12.00 -27.09 20.17
N ALA A 25 -11.04 -27.07 19.24
CA ALA A 25 -11.27 -27.05 17.79
C ALA A 25 -11.73 -28.41 17.19
N GLU A 26 -11.44 -29.54 17.85
CA GLU A 26 -11.75 -30.87 17.31
C GLU A 26 -13.25 -31.26 17.40
N HIS A 27 -14.07 -30.47 18.10
CA HIS A 27 -15.49 -30.79 18.32
C HIS A 27 -16.48 -29.86 17.61
N HIS A 28 -16.03 -28.83 16.91
CA HIS A 28 -16.91 -27.91 16.16
C HIS A 28 -16.51 -27.82 14.69
N ARG A 29 -17.44 -27.46 13.81
CA ARG A 29 -17.10 -27.03 12.44
C ARG A 29 -16.40 -25.67 12.56
N VAL A 30 -15.09 -25.72 12.77
CA VAL A 30 -14.19 -24.57 12.92
C VAL A 30 -14.10 -23.86 11.57
N TYR A 31 -14.43 -22.56 11.54
CA TYR A 31 -14.12 -21.71 10.39
C TYR A 31 -12.63 -21.30 10.45
N PRO A 32 -11.96 -20.99 9.33
CA PRO A 32 -10.53 -20.65 9.31
C PRO A 32 -10.09 -19.57 10.32
N ASP A 33 -10.98 -18.64 10.67
CA ASP A 33 -10.75 -17.59 11.67
C ASP A 33 -10.67 -18.09 13.13
N ASP A 34 -10.97 -19.37 13.38
CA ASP A 34 -11.09 -19.97 14.71
C ASP A 34 -9.82 -20.74 15.14
N TYR A 35 -8.80 -20.86 14.27
CA TYR A 35 -7.52 -21.51 14.58
C TYR A 35 -6.35 -20.54 14.38
N ARG A 36 -5.48 -20.40 15.39
CA ARG A 36 -4.22 -19.66 15.26
C ARG A 36 -3.04 -20.49 15.80
N PRO A 37 -1.95 -20.64 15.03
CA PRO A 37 -0.75 -21.31 15.52
C PRO A 37 -0.12 -20.53 16.69
N ILE A 38 0.32 -21.25 17.72
CA ILE A 38 1.07 -20.70 18.86
C ILE A 38 2.57 -20.74 18.49
N GLY A 39 3.24 -19.58 18.35
CA GLY A 39 4.68 -19.49 18.05
C GLY A 39 5.11 -18.20 17.32
N GLU A 40 6.39 -18.08 16.97
CA GLU A 40 6.87 -17.04 16.04
C GLU A 40 6.21 -17.23 14.67
N LEU A 41 5.31 -16.32 14.30
CA LEU A 41 4.54 -16.43 13.05
C LEU A 41 5.40 -16.20 11.80
N VAL A 42 6.53 -15.53 11.96
CA VAL A 42 7.47 -15.12 10.91
C VAL A 42 8.89 -15.23 11.45
N VAL A 43 9.78 -15.87 10.68
CA VAL A 43 11.21 -15.97 10.94
C VAL A 43 11.96 -15.47 9.71
N ILE A 44 12.81 -14.46 9.90
CA ILE A 44 13.56 -13.79 8.83
C ILE A 44 15.05 -14.09 9.01
N ASP A 45 15.65 -14.74 8.02
CA ASP A 45 17.08 -15.05 7.97
C ASP A 45 17.70 -14.52 6.67
N GLU A 46 18.92 -14.90 6.31
CA GLU A 46 19.56 -14.41 5.07
C GLU A 46 18.98 -15.05 3.79
N GLU A 47 18.43 -16.25 3.88
CA GLU A 47 17.88 -16.96 2.74
C GLU A 47 16.49 -16.48 2.33
N GLY A 48 15.83 -15.66 3.16
CA GLY A 48 14.42 -15.29 2.99
C GLY A 48 13.61 -15.38 4.29
N VAL A 49 12.33 -15.71 4.15
CA VAL A 49 11.36 -15.70 5.25
C VAL A 49 10.53 -16.98 5.31
N THR A 50 10.47 -17.56 6.51
CA THR A 50 9.54 -18.64 6.86
C THR A 50 8.38 -18.06 7.62
N PHE A 51 7.15 -18.34 7.20
CA PHE A 51 5.96 -17.89 7.90
C PHE A 51 4.90 -18.97 7.96
N THR A 52 3.99 -18.80 8.91
CA THR A 52 2.83 -19.69 9.05
C THR A 52 1.61 -19.05 8.40
N SER A 53 0.97 -19.79 7.51
CA SER A 53 -0.27 -19.40 6.84
C SER A 53 -1.37 -19.13 7.88
N HIS A 54 -2.00 -17.97 7.79
CA HIS A 54 -3.14 -17.62 8.64
C HIS A 54 -4.44 -18.33 8.20
N TRP A 55 -4.43 -19.00 7.04
CA TRP A 55 -5.60 -19.68 6.50
C TRP A 55 -5.75 -21.11 7.06
N ASP A 56 -4.65 -21.85 7.15
CA ASP A 56 -4.65 -23.28 7.51
C ASP A 56 -3.53 -23.68 8.47
N GLY A 57 -2.66 -22.75 8.88
CA GLY A 57 -1.53 -23.02 9.76
C GLY A 57 -0.37 -23.76 9.10
N SER A 58 -0.39 -23.95 7.78
CA SER A 58 0.74 -24.55 7.06
C SER A 58 1.96 -23.62 7.03
N GLN A 59 3.16 -24.20 7.06
CA GLN A 59 4.40 -23.42 6.98
C GLN A 59 4.83 -23.22 5.53
N HIS A 60 5.14 -21.98 5.19
CA HIS A 60 5.66 -21.60 3.88
C HIS A 60 7.00 -20.89 4.01
N ARG A 61 7.85 -21.10 3.01
CA ARG A 61 9.12 -20.41 2.86
C ARG A 61 9.11 -19.60 1.59
N PHE A 62 9.41 -18.31 1.69
CA PHE A 62 9.58 -17.38 0.57
C PHE A 62 11.04 -16.91 0.55
N THR A 63 11.64 -16.90 -0.63
CA THR A 63 13.00 -16.42 -0.91
C THR A 63 12.91 -15.40 -2.05
N PRO A 64 13.96 -14.59 -2.30
CA PRO A 64 14.01 -13.72 -3.47
C PRO A 64 13.64 -14.43 -4.78
N GLU A 65 14.23 -15.61 -5.02
CA GLU A 65 14.04 -16.39 -6.24
C GLU A 65 12.61 -16.91 -6.34
N LYS A 66 12.08 -17.44 -5.23
CA LYS A 66 10.70 -17.93 -5.20
C LYS A 66 9.69 -16.81 -5.39
N SER A 67 9.95 -15.62 -4.83
CA SER A 67 9.12 -14.43 -5.05
C SER A 67 9.10 -14.06 -6.53
N MET A 68 10.26 -14.01 -7.19
CA MET A 68 10.35 -13.72 -8.62
C MET A 68 9.59 -14.76 -9.45
N LYS A 69 9.76 -16.04 -9.15
CA LYS A 69 9.04 -17.12 -9.84
C LYS A 69 7.52 -16.97 -9.72
N ILE A 70 7.01 -16.73 -8.51
CA ILE A 70 5.57 -16.54 -8.28
C ILE A 70 5.05 -15.32 -9.06
N GLN A 71 5.81 -14.21 -9.07
CA GLN A 71 5.42 -13.01 -9.81
C GLN A 71 5.37 -13.26 -11.34
N TRP A 72 6.33 -14.01 -11.88
CA TRP A 72 6.33 -14.46 -13.28
C TRP A 72 5.15 -15.39 -13.58
N ASP A 73 4.89 -16.38 -12.73
CA ASP A 73 3.78 -17.33 -12.88
C ASP A 73 2.40 -16.63 -12.84
N LEU A 74 2.30 -15.50 -12.14
CA LEU A 74 1.10 -14.64 -12.11
C LEU A 74 1.02 -13.66 -13.29
N GLU A 75 2.04 -13.64 -14.15
CA GLU A 75 2.14 -12.78 -15.31
C GLU A 75 2.01 -11.28 -15.02
N SER A 76 2.48 -10.80 -13.85
CA SER A 76 2.33 -9.39 -13.50
C SER A 76 3.24 -8.46 -14.32
N ASP A 77 2.72 -7.35 -14.85
CA ASP A 77 3.50 -6.44 -15.71
C ASP A 77 4.69 -5.77 -15.00
N ILE A 78 4.54 -5.51 -13.69
CA ILE A 78 5.56 -4.88 -12.84
C ILE A 78 5.78 -5.73 -11.61
N HIS A 79 7.00 -6.22 -11.44
CA HIS A 79 7.48 -6.96 -10.30
C HIS A 79 8.13 -6.02 -9.29
N ILE A 80 8.00 -6.35 -8.02
CA ILE A 80 8.74 -5.67 -6.95
C ILE A 80 9.77 -6.66 -6.39
N ALA A 81 11.03 -6.23 -6.31
CA ALA A 81 12.11 -7.01 -5.72
C ALA A 81 11.77 -7.38 -4.28
N PHE A 82 12.16 -8.59 -3.86
CA PHE A 82 11.86 -9.07 -2.52
C PHE A 82 12.64 -8.27 -1.47
N ASP A 83 11.93 -7.73 -0.49
CA ASP A 83 12.49 -6.81 0.51
C ASP A 83 12.03 -7.15 1.93
N GLU A 84 12.73 -6.55 2.91
CA GLU A 84 12.32 -6.58 4.31
C GLU A 84 11.82 -5.20 4.75
N CYS A 85 10.55 -5.14 5.14
CA CYS A 85 9.94 -3.93 5.68
C CYS A 85 10.10 -3.90 7.20
N THR A 86 11.07 -3.11 7.67
CA THR A 86 11.34 -2.92 9.11
C THR A 86 10.13 -2.31 9.83
N PRO A 87 9.83 -2.72 11.09
CA PRO A 87 8.79 -2.09 11.89
C PRO A 87 9.13 -0.62 12.22
N TYR A 88 8.12 0.17 12.56
CA TYR A 88 8.29 1.52 13.10
C TYR A 88 7.61 1.65 14.48
N PRO A 89 8.30 2.21 15.49
CA PRO A 89 9.71 2.57 15.49
C PRO A 89 10.62 1.33 15.54
N THR A 90 11.87 1.47 15.12
CA THR A 90 12.91 0.44 15.30
C THR A 90 14.26 1.09 15.61
N THR A 91 15.26 0.28 15.94
CA THR A 91 16.63 0.78 16.17
C THR A 91 17.37 0.97 14.84
N HIS A 92 18.29 1.94 14.80
CA HIS A 92 19.18 2.15 13.66
C HIS A 92 19.94 0.89 13.28
N ALA A 93 20.51 0.17 14.26
CA ALA A 93 21.25 -1.07 14.01
C ALA A 93 20.40 -2.18 13.34
N TYR A 94 19.13 -2.32 13.74
CA TYR A 94 18.22 -3.26 13.09
C TYR A 94 17.85 -2.77 11.67
N ALA A 95 17.55 -1.48 11.52
CA ALA A 95 17.22 -0.89 10.23
C ALA A 95 18.37 -1.05 9.21
N GLN A 96 19.62 -0.83 9.63
CA GLN A 96 20.81 -1.09 8.81
C GLN A 96 20.87 -2.56 8.39
N LYS A 97 20.79 -3.49 9.36
CA LYS A 97 20.89 -4.93 9.07
C LYS A 97 19.81 -5.39 8.07
N ALA A 98 18.58 -4.92 8.25
CA ALA A 98 17.47 -5.23 7.35
C ALA A 98 17.63 -4.58 5.97
N MET A 99 18.16 -3.35 5.91
CA MET A 99 18.49 -2.69 4.65
C MET A 99 19.62 -3.43 3.91
N ASP A 100 20.69 -3.83 4.59
CA ASP A 100 21.79 -4.60 3.99
C ASP A 100 21.27 -5.94 3.42
N ARG A 101 20.35 -6.59 4.15
CA ARG A 101 19.69 -7.83 3.69
C ARG A 101 18.79 -7.58 2.49
N THR A 102 18.03 -6.48 2.50
CA THR A 102 17.22 -6.05 1.35
C THR A 102 18.10 -5.81 0.12
N HIS A 103 19.31 -5.25 0.27
CA HIS A 103 20.26 -5.07 -0.84
C HIS A 103 20.70 -6.41 -1.44
N ARG A 104 21.11 -7.36 -0.60
CA ARG A 104 21.48 -8.71 -1.06
C ARG A 104 20.30 -9.45 -1.70
N TRP A 105 19.09 -9.28 -1.18
CA TRP A 105 17.86 -9.83 -1.78
C TRP A 105 17.47 -9.15 -3.08
N ALA A 106 17.77 -7.86 -3.25
CA ALA A 106 17.54 -7.13 -4.49
C ALA A 106 18.43 -7.67 -5.62
N GLU A 107 19.72 -7.94 -5.34
CA GLU A 107 20.63 -8.57 -6.30
C GLU A 107 20.14 -9.96 -6.73
N ARG A 108 19.78 -10.81 -5.76
CA ARG A 108 19.22 -12.15 -6.02
C ARG A 108 17.90 -12.11 -6.80
N SER A 109 17.03 -11.16 -6.46
CA SER A 109 15.77 -10.95 -7.19
C SER A 109 16.04 -10.55 -8.64
N LEU A 110 17.00 -9.65 -8.87
CA LEU A 110 17.37 -9.19 -10.20
C LEU A 110 17.98 -10.33 -11.04
N GLU A 111 18.85 -11.15 -10.45
CA GLU A 111 19.44 -12.30 -11.12
C GLU A 111 18.37 -13.31 -11.57
N GLU A 112 17.49 -13.74 -10.66
CA GLU A 112 16.44 -14.70 -11.00
C GLU A 112 15.42 -14.10 -11.97
N HIS A 113 15.06 -12.82 -11.83
CA HIS A 113 14.18 -12.15 -12.79
C HIS A 113 14.78 -12.15 -14.20
N ASN A 114 16.08 -11.84 -14.35
CA ASN A 114 16.74 -11.84 -15.64
C ASN A 114 16.81 -13.24 -16.27
N LYS A 115 17.07 -14.26 -15.46
CA LYS A 115 17.03 -15.66 -15.90
C LYS A 115 15.63 -16.05 -16.39
N LEU A 116 14.60 -15.79 -15.59
CA LEU A 116 13.20 -16.08 -15.94
C LEU A 116 12.76 -15.28 -17.17
N LYS A 117 13.20 -14.03 -17.34
CA LYS A 117 12.93 -13.21 -18.52
C LYS A 117 13.45 -13.88 -19.79
N ILE A 118 14.67 -14.41 -19.78
CA ILE A 118 15.25 -15.14 -20.92
C ILE A 118 14.47 -16.41 -21.24
N GLU A 119 14.06 -17.16 -20.21
CA GLU A 119 13.26 -18.38 -20.36
C GLU A 119 11.87 -18.08 -20.96
N ASN A 120 11.17 -17.08 -20.42
CA ASN A 120 9.82 -16.70 -20.83
C ASN A 120 9.77 -16.02 -22.21
N LEU A 121 10.83 -15.30 -22.61
CA LEU A 121 10.95 -14.76 -23.97
C LEU A 121 10.96 -15.88 -25.03
N LYS A 122 11.54 -17.05 -24.72
CA LYS A 122 11.49 -18.23 -25.63
C LYS A 122 10.07 -18.77 -25.79
N LEU A 123 9.21 -18.53 -24.79
CA LEU A 123 7.80 -18.90 -24.78
C LEU A 123 6.88 -17.80 -25.33
N LYS A 124 7.44 -16.68 -25.80
CA LYS A 124 6.72 -15.49 -26.30
C LYS A 124 5.82 -14.82 -25.26
N ILE A 125 6.14 -14.99 -23.98
CA ILE A 125 5.50 -14.23 -22.90
C ILE A 125 6.09 -12.81 -22.90
N ALA A 126 5.24 -11.81 -22.64
CA ALA A 126 5.64 -10.40 -22.65
C ALA A 126 6.72 -10.13 -21.58
N PRO A 127 7.69 -9.24 -21.86
CA PRO A 127 8.67 -8.86 -20.86
C PRO A 127 8.00 -8.09 -19.72
N GLN A 128 8.36 -8.42 -18.49
CA GLN A 128 7.89 -7.76 -17.28
C GLN A 128 8.98 -6.83 -16.75
N ALA A 129 8.57 -5.74 -16.10
CA ALA A 129 9.47 -4.80 -15.44
C ALA A 129 9.80 -5.26 -14.02
N LEU A 130 10.96 -4.91 -13.49
CA LEU A 130 11.32 -5.13 -12.08
C LEU A 130 11.73 -3.83 -11.40
N TYR A 131 11.10 -3.51 -10.27
CA TYR A 131 11.43 -2.34 -9.45
C TYR A 131 12.23 -2.77 -8.22
N GLY A 132 13.32 -2.06 -7.94
CA GLY A 132 14.07 -2.20 -6.69
C GLY A 132 13.44 -1.39 -5.56
N VAL A 133 13.57 -1.84 -4.32
CA VAL A 133 12.93 -1.18 -3.16
C VAL A 133 13.96 -0.47 -2.31
N VAL A 134 13.78 0.84 -2.11
CA VAL A 134 14.54 1.64 -1.15
C VAL A 134 13.95 1.46 0.25
N GLN A 135 14.77 0.96 1.17
CA GLN A 135 14.47 0.82 2.60
C GLN A 135 15.38 1.74 3.44
N GLY A 136 15.28 1.68 4.77
CA GLY A 136 16.11 2.50 5.67
C GLY A 136 15.35 3.19 6.81
N ASN A 137 14.05 2.92 6.96
CA ASN A 137 13.20 3.48 8.02
C ASN A 137 13.24 5.02 8.03
N ILE A 138 13.21 5.68 9.20
CA ILE A 138 13.32 7.15 9.34
C ILE A 138 14.77 7.66 9.43
N TYR A 139 15.77 6.89 9.00
CA TYR A 139 17.18 7.26 9.12
C TYR A 139 17.75 7.78 7.80
N GLU A 140 18.22 9.04 7.79
CA GLU A 140 18.70 9.74 6.60
C GLU A 140 19.90 9.07 5.93
N ASP A 141 20.88 8.65 6.72
CA ASP A 141 22.08 7.95 6.25
C ASP A 141 21.71 6.65 5.54
N LEU A 142 20.86 5.82 6.16
CA LEU A 142 20.40 4.55 5.59
C LEU A 142 19.58 4.75 4.31
N ARG A 143 18.69 5.74 4.30
CA ARG A 143 17.86 6.05 3.12
C ARG A 143 18.71 6.47 1.93
N LYS A 144 19.72 7.31 2.15
CA LYS A 144 20.65 7.75 1.09
C LYS A 144 21.54 6.60 0.60
N GLU A 145 22.03 5.78 1.51
CA GLU A 145 22.79 4.57 1.18
C GLU A 145 21.96 3.63 0.32
N SER A 146 20.74 3.30 0.76
CA SER A 146 19.85 2.42 0.03
C SER A 146 19.44 2.98 -1.33
N ALA A 147 19.18 4.29 -1.44
CA ALA A 147 18.85 4.90 -2.73
C ALA A 147 20.01 4.77 -3.72
N LYS A 148 21.25 5.03 -3.29
CA LYS A 148 22.44 4.91 -4.14
C LYS A 148 22.70 3.46 -4.55
N PHE A 149 22.54 2.51 -3.62
CA PHE A 149 22.74 1.09 -3.92
C PHE A 149 21.71 0.60 -4.94
N ILE A 150 20.41 0.80 -4.68
CA ILE A 150 19.33 0.31 -5.54
C ILE A 150 19.41 0.94 -6.94
N THR A 151 19.79 2.21 -7.04
CA THR A 151 19.91 2.90 -8.34
C THR A 151 21.16 2.54 -9.12
N SER A 152 22.19 1.97 -8.46
CA SER A 152 23.36 1.39 -9.14
C SER A 152 23.02 0.09 -9.88
N LEU A 153 21.92 -0.58 -9.51
CA LEU A 153 21.45 -1.81 -10.14
C LEU A 153 20.51 -1.50 -11.33
N PRO A 154 20.47 -2.34 -12.38
CA PRO A 154 19.70 -2.11 -13.60
C PRO A 154 18.19 -2.45 -13.44
N PHE A 155 17.53 -1.89 -12.42
CA PHE A 155 16.07 -1.97 -12.29
C PHE A 155 15.34 -1.04 -13.27
N ASP A 156 14.12 -1.41 -13.66
CA ASP A 156 13.28 -0.63 -14.57
C ASP A 156 12.57 0.55 -13.88
N GLY A 157 12.48 0.51 -12.55
CA GLY A 157 11.90 1.56 -11.71
C GLY A 157 12.34 1.42 -10.26
N VAL A 158 11.92 2.37 -9.43
CA VAL A 158 12.28 2.40 -8.01
C VAL A 158 11.02 2.51 -7.17
N ALA A 159 10.84 1.55 -6.26
CA ALA A 159 9.85 1.63 -5.20
C ALA A 159 10.48 2.20 -3.93
N ILE A 160 9.72 2.98 -3.15
CA ILE A 160 10.12 3.48 -1.85
C ILE A 160 9.23 2.78 -0.82
N GLY A 161 9.85 1.90 -0.04
CA GLY A 161 9.21 1.07 0.98
C GLY A 161 9.48 1.56 2.41
N GLY A 162 8.85 0.92 3.39
CA GLY A 162 9.05 1.27 4.81
C GLY A 162 8.57 2.69 5.15
N VAL A 163 7.57 3.17 4.41
CA VAL A 163 6.80 4.39 4.67
C VAL A 163 5.34 4.01 4.86
N SER A 164 4.55 4.85 5.51
CA SER A 164 3.19 4.59 5.99
C SER A 164 3.07 3.40 6.94
N VAL A 165 4.08 3.20 7.79
CA VAL A 165 4.12 2.13 8.81
C VAL A 165 3.90 2.65 10.24
N GLY A 166 3.72 3.97 10.40
CA GLY A 166 3.35 4.60 11.67
C GLY A 166 4.03 5.95 11.91
N GLU A 167 4.90 6.38 11.00
CA GLU A 167 5.59 7.66 11.06
C GLU A 167 4.66 8.85 10.79
N SER A 168 5.11 10.03 11.18
CA SER A 168 4.41 11.29 10.91
C SER A 168 4.53 11.70 9.42
N LYS A 169 3.59 12.54 8.96
CA LYS A 169 3.65 13.13 7.61
C LYS A 169 4.95 13.92 7.36
N GLU A 170 5.51 14.52 8.41
CA GLU A 170 6.78 15.24 8.34
C GLU A 170 7.97 14.28 8.15
N GLU A 171 8.02 13.17 8.89
CA GLU A 171 9.05 12.14 8.70
C GLU A 171 8.97 11.51 7.31
N MET A 172 7.77 11.20 6.82
CA MET A 172 7.58 10.70 5.45
C MET A 172 8.14 11.70 4.42
N LYS A 173 7.84 13.00 4.59
CA LYS A 173 8.38 14.06 3.71
C LYS A 173 9.92 14.11 3.76
N ASN A 174 10.50 14.07 4.95
CA ASN A 174 11.96 14.06 5.12
C ASN A 174 12.61 12.88 4.39
N VAL A 175 12.00 11.68 4.48
CA VAL A 175 12.46 10.50 3.73
C VAL A 175 12.47 10.75 2.22
N LEU A 176 11.43 11.40 1.67
CA LEU A 176 11.40 11.74 0.25
C LEU A 176 12.49 12.75 -0.12
N ASP A 177 12.66 13.80 0.68
CA ASP A 177 13.71 14.82 0.47
C ASP A 177 15.12 14.20 0.45
N TRP A 178 15.34 13.11 1.19
CA TRP A 178 16.62 12.39 1.20
C TRP A 178 16.78 11.42 0.03
N VAL A 179 15.72 10.73 -0.37
CA VAL A 179 15.78 9.65 -1.37
C VAL A 179 15.73 10.19 -2.80
N ILE A 180 14.80 11.10 -3.09
CA ILE A 180 14.48 11.55 -4.46
C ILE A 180 15.70 12.13 -5.19
N PRO A 181 16.59 12.94 -4.58
CA PRO A 181 17.79 13.46 -5.24
C PRO A 181 18.77 12.38 -5.72
N HIS A 182 18.67 11.16 -5.20
CA HIS A 182 19.51 10.03 -5.59
C HIS A 182 18.84 9.12 -6.62
N LEU A 183 17.57 9.37 -6.99
CA LEU A 183 16.85 8.55 -7.95
C LEU A 183 16.99 9.07 -9.39
N PRO A 184 17.22 8.18 -10.39
CA PRO A 184 17.30 8.59 -11.78
C PRO A 184 15.99 9.24 -12.23
N PRO A 185 16.02 10.44 -12.86
CA PRO A 185 14.82 11.16 -13.26
C PRO A 185 14.03 10.48 -14.38
N GLU A 186 14.67 9.62 -15.16
CA GLU A 186 14.06 8.88 -16.26
C GLU A 186 13.32 7.60 -15.83
N LYS A 187 13.52 7.17 -14.56
CA LYS A 187 12.89 5.95 -14.03
C LYS A 187 11.66 6.31 -13.17
N PRO A 188 10.56 5.57 -13.31
CA PRO A 188 9.36 5.78 -12.51
C PRO A 188 9.62 5.50 -11.03
N ARG A 189 9.00 6.33 -10.18
CA ARG A 189 9.10 6.28 -8.72
C ARG A 189 7.74 5.89 -8.14
N HIS A 190 7.72 4.76 -7.43
CA HIS A 190 6.52 4.21 -6.82
C HIS A 190 6.61 4.34 -5.30
N LEU A 191 5.60 4.93 -4.67
CA LEU A 191 5.52 5.01 -3.21
C LEU A 191 4.52 3.99 -2.69
N LEU A 192 5.02 3.04 -1.89
CA LEU A 192 4.26 1.88 -1.44
C LEU A 192 3.33 2.24 -0.29
N GLY A 193 2.03 1.91 -0.43
CA GLY A 193 1.07 1.89 0.68
C GLY A 193 0.47 3.23 1.12
N VAL A 194 0.64 4.30 0.34
CA VAL A 194 0.14 5.65 0.66
C VAL A 194 -1.09 5.99 -0.19
N GLY A 195 -2.14 6.57 0.43
CA GLY A 195 -3.36 6.92 -0.31
C GLY A 195 -4.25 8.00 0.26
N GLU A 196 -3.81 8.74 1.29
CA GLU A 196 -4.61 9.86 1.79
C GLU A 196 -4.61 11.00 0.77
N ILE A 197 -5.78 11.61 0.56
CA ILE A 197 -5.98 12.63 -0.49
C ILE A 197 -5.10 13.86 -0.28
N ASP A 198 -4.91 14.27 0.97
CA ASP A 198 -4.05 15.40 1.33
C ASP A 198 -2.57 15.11 1.14
N ASP A 199 -2.15 13.85 1.31
CA ASP A 199 -0.77 13.44 1.08
C ASP A 199 -0.43 13.39 -0.40
N ILE A 200 -1.33 12.89 -1.25
CA ILE A 200 -1.09 12.72 -2.71
C ILE A 200 -0.50 13.99 -3.35
N PHE A 201 -1.04 15.18 -3.05
CA PHE A 201 -0.53 16.43 -3.60
C PHE A 201 0.93 16.69 -3.19
N THR A 202 1.22 16.57 -1.90
CA THR A 202 2.58 16.72 -1.37
C THR A 202 3.53 15.70 -2.00
N LEU A 203 3.13 14.44 -2.09
CA LEU A 203 3.98 13.38 -2.61
C LEU A 203 4.31 13.57 -4.10
N VAL A 204 3.33 14.00 -4.90
CA VAL A 204 3.53 14.34 -6.31
C VAL A 204 4.47 15.54 -6.45
N GLU A 205 4.34 16.58 -5.62
CA GLU A 205 5.27 17.71 -5.60
C GLU A 205 6.71 17.29 -5.27
N HIS A 206 6.90 16.23 -4.48
CA HIS A 206 8.20 15.65 -4.16
C HIS A 206 8.68 14.66 -5.23
N GLY A 207 7.97 14.53 -6.35
CA GLY A 207 8.41 13.78 -7.53
C GLY A 207 8.08 12.29 -7.49
N ILE A 208 7.03 11.88 -6.78
CA ILE A 208 6.47 10.52 -6.87
C ILE A 208 5.50 10.41 -8.04
N ASP A 209 5.61 9.31 -8.80
CA ASP A 209 4.85 9.11 -10.04
C ASP A 209 3.63 8.19 -9.87
N THR A 210 3.74 7.19 -8.98
CA THR A 210 2.71 6.15 -8.80
C THR A 210 2.53 5.76 -7.34
N PHE A 211 1.33 5.30 -7.01
CA PHE A 211 0.87 5.01 -5.64
C PHE A 211 -0.02 3.77 -5.63
N ASP A 212 -0.06 3.07 -4.50
CA ASP A 212 -1.04 2.04 -4.20
C ASP A 212 -1.56 2.19 -2.76
N CYS A 213 -2.86 1.98 -2.56
CA CYS A 213 -3.44 1.99 -1.22
C CYS A 213 -4.77 1.25 -1.16
N VAL A 214 -4.97 0.51 -0.07
CA VAL A 214 -6.25 -0.15 0.22
C VAL A 214 -7.32 0.81 0.76
N GLN A 215 -6.92 1.99 1.23
CA GLN A 215 -7.77 2.93 1.96
C GLN A 215 -9.06 3.29 1.20
N PRO A 216 -9.07 3.62 -0.11
CA PRO A 216 -10.30 3.94 -0.82
C PRO A 216 -11.36 2.84 -0.73
N THR A 217 -10.95 1.58 -0.92
CA THR A 217 -11.86 0.44 -0.87
C THR A 217 -12.24 0.06 0.56
N ARG A 218 -11.31 0.18 1.52
CA ARG A 218 -11.57 -0.14 2.93
C ARG A 218 -12.57 0.84 3.54
N LEU A 219 -12.37 2.13 3.32
CA LEU A 219 -13.27 3.18 3.77
C LEU A 219 -14.67 3.04 3.14
N ALA A 220 -14.73 2.76 1.84
CA ALA A 220 -16.00 2.52 1.15
C ALA A 220 -16.81 1.41 1.82
N ARG A 221 -16.19 0.25 2.12
CA ARG A 221 -16.87 -0.87 2.78
C ARG A 221 -17.30 -0.55 4.23
N MET A 222 -16.67 0.44 4.84
CA MET A 222 -17.04 0.97 6.16
C MET A 222 -18.11 2.08 6.10
N GLY A 223 -18.66 2.40 4.93
CA GLY A 223 -19.66 3.45 4.75
C GLY A 223 -19.08 4.86 4.63
N ARG A 224 -17.76 4.99 4.49
CA ARG A 224 -17.08 6.27 4.29
C ARG A 224 -16.83 6.52 2.81
N VAL A 225 -17.39 7.61 2.32
CA VAL A 225 -17.46 7.91 0.89
C VAL A 225 -16.75 9.23 0.62
N TYR A 226 -15.87 9.26 -0.37
CA TYR A 226 -15.12 10.46 -0.69
C TYR A 226 -16.00 11.56 -1.28
N THR A 227 -15.75 12.80 -0.92
CA THR A 227 -16.48 13.97 -1.42
C THR A 227 -15.53 15.10 -1.73
N MET A 228 -15.89 15.89 -2.73
CA MET A 228 -15.17 17.11 -3.04
C MET A 228 -15.27 18.11 -1.87
N PRO A 229 -14.18 18.83 -1.56
CA PRO A 229 -14.07 19.71 -0.40
C PRO A 229 -15.08 20.88 -0.38
N ASN A 230 -15.61 21.24 -1.54
CA ASN A 230 -16.57 22.31 -1.80
C ASN A 230 -18.05 21.86 -1.75
N VAL A 231 -18.33 20.65 -1.25
CA VAL A 231 -19.69 20.22 -0.91
C VAL A 231 -20.10 20.86 0.42
N LYS A 232 -21.23 21.59 0.44
CA LYS A 232 -21.77 22.35 1.59
C LYS A 232 -21.80 21.63 2.96
N CYS A 233 -21.69 20.31 3.00
CA CYS A 233 -21.72 19.48 4.22
C CYS A 233 -20.47 19.55 5.09
N GLN A 234 -19.36 20.15 4.64
CA GLN A 234 -18.06 19.98 5.33
C GLN A 234 -17.73 21.01 6.43
N MET A 235 -18.63 21.95 6.72
CA MET A 235 -18.38 23.01 7.71
C MET A 235 -18.30 22.53 9.18
N LEU A 236 -18.51 21.23 9.45
CA LEU A 236 -18.69 20.72 10.82
C LEU A 236 -17.55 19.83 11.35
N ASN A 237 -16.58 19.41 10.53
CA ASN A 237 -15.47 18.57 11.02
C ASN A 237 -14.15 18.83 10.28
N LYS A 238 -13.23 19.56 10.94
CA LYS A 238 -11.89 19.85 10.42
C LYS A 238 -11.04 18.59 10.13
N SER A 239 -11.38 17.44 10.73
CA SER A 239 -10.60 16.20 10.63
C SER A 239 -11.02 15.25 9.51
N ARG A 240 -12.13 15.50 8.78
CA ARG A 240 -12.62 14.63 7.70
C ARG A 240 -13.03 15.44 6.47
N LYS A 241 -12.08 16.21 5.94
CA LYS A 241 -12.29 17.16 4.83
C LYS A 241 -12.65 16.51 3.49
N PHE A 242 -12.45 15.20 3.32
CA PHE A 242 -12.64 14.56 2.02
C PHE A 242 -13.59 13.38 2.06
N GLU A 243 -14.24 13.12 3.19
CA GLU A 243 -15.13 11.98 3.33
C GLU A 243 -16.38 12.30 4.15
N ILE A 244 -17.49 11.70 3.76
CA ILE A 244 -18.71 11.64 4.54
C ILE A 244 -18.92 10.23 5.08
N ASP A 245 -19.62 10.13 6.21
CA ASP A 245 -19.99 8.85 6.82
C ASP A 245 -21.46 8.58 6.56
N ILE A 246 -21.75 7.78 5.53
CA ILE A 246 -23.11 7.54 5.04
C ILE A 246 -23.99 6.82 6.06
N LEU A 247 -23.41 6.22 7.11
CA LEU A 247 -24.15 5.55 8.17
C LEU A 247 -24.85 6.53 9.12
N LYS A 248 -24.47 7.80 9.12
CA LYS A 248 -25.10 8.81 9.96
C LYS A 248 -26.52 9.10 9.51
N GLU A 249 -27.40 9.31 10.49
CA GLU A 249 -28.84 9.57 10.27
C GLU A 249 -29.10 10.87 9.48
N GLU A 250 -28.17 11.82 9.50
CA GLU A 250 -28.27 13.04 8.67
C GLU A 250 -28.39 12.74 7.18
N TYR A 251 -27.86 11.60 6.72
CA TYR A 251 -27.93 11.19 5.32
C TYR A 251 -29.18 10.37 4.98
N ALA A 252 -30.02 10.00 5.94
CA ALA A 252 -31.18 9.13 5.70
C ALA A 252 -32.18 9.72 4.70
N ASN A 253 -32.30 11.05 4.65
CA ASN A 253 -33.17 11.78 3.73
C ASN A 253 -32.38 12.71 2.79
N ASP A 254 -31.05 12.58 2.74
CA ASP A 254 -30.20 13.40 1.89
C ASP A 254 -30.28 12.93 0.43
N LEU A 255 -31.07 13.65 -0.38
CA LEU A 255 -31.25 13.36 -1.80
C LEU A 255 -30.10 13.87 -2.67
N ASP A 256 -29.09 14.52 -2.09
CA ASP A 256 -27.91 14.92 -2.85
C ASP A 256 -27.23 13.69 -3.47
N PRO A 257 -26.73 13.80 -4.72
CA PRO A 257 -26.02 12.72 -5.36
C PRO A 257 -24.71 12.40 -4.65
N VAL A 258 -24.41 11.11 -4.54
CA VAL A 258 -23.03 10.62 -4.32
C VAL A 258 -22.31 10.58 -5.67
N ASP A 259 -22.98 10.04 -6.68
CA ASP A 259 -22.58 10.05 -8.09
C ASP A 259 -23.84 10.31 -8.95
N ARG A 260 -23.70 10.34 -10.27
CA ARG A 260 -24.79 10.66 -11.22
C ARG A 260 -26.04 9.77 -11.09
N ASN A 261 -25.91 8.59 -10.50
CA ASN A 261 -26.94 7.54 -10.56
C ASN A 261 -27.64 7.26 -9.22
N PHE A 262 -27.13 7.76 -8.09
CA PHE A 262 -27.72 7.46 -6.78
C PHE A 262 -27.46 8.55 -5.74
N SER A 263 -28.44 8.75 -4.86
CA SER A 263 -28.38 9.70 -3.76
C SER A 263 -27.65 9.14 -2.54
N ARG A 264 -27.26 10.04 -1.63
CA ARG A 264 -26.72 9.68 -0.31
C ARG A 264 -27.73 8.90 0.53
N ALA A 265 -29.01 9.27 0.50
CA ALA A 265 -30.09 8.53 1.16
C ALA A 265 -30.23 7.09 0.67
N TYR A 266 -30.11 6.86 -0.64
CA TYR A 266 -30.16 5.51 -1.17
C TYR A 266 -28.97 4.67 -0.67
N LEU A 267 -27.77 5.26 -0.67
CA LEU A 267 -26.59 4.59 -0.16
C LEU A 267 -26.70 4.33 1.35
N HIS A 268 -27.15 5.31 2.14
CA HIS A 268 -27.46 5.15 3.57
C HIS A 268 -28.37 3.95 3.80
N HIS A 269 -29.49 3.88 3.08
CA HIS A 269 -30.42 2.76 3.16
C HIS A 269 -29.73 1.41 2.91
N LEU A 270 -28.99 1.27 1.81
CA LEU A 270 -28.29 0.02 1.47
C LEU A 270 -27.30 -0.41 2.57
N PHE A 271 -26.58 0.55 3.16
CA PHE A 271 -25.68 0.25 4.28
C PHE A 271 -26.43 -0.17 5.55
N ARG A 272 -27.57 0.46 5.86
CA ARG A 272 -28.42 0.10 7.02
C ARG A 272 -28.96 -1.32 6.91
N VAL A 273 -29.37 -1.73 5.71
CA VAL A 273 -29.88 -3.08 5.46
C VAL A 273 -28.77 -4.10 5.13
N ARG A 274 -27.49 -3.68 5.13
CA ARG A 274 -26.31 -4.52 4.84
C ARG A 274 -26.36 -5.18 3.46
N GLU A 275 -26.92 -4.48 2.49
CA GLU A 275 -27.01 -4.94 1.11
C GLU A 275 -25.67 -4.85 0.41
N LEU A 276 -25.26 -5.93 -0.29
CA LEU A 276 -23.96 -6.02 -0.97
C LEU A 276 -23.77 -4.92 -2.02
N LEU A 277 -24.88 -4.47 -2.62
CA LEU A 277 -24.87 -3.37 -3.57
C LEU A 277 -24.31 -2.08 -2.95
N GLY A 278 -24.59 -1.78 -1.68
CA GLY A 278 -24.10 -0.58 -1.01
C GLY A 278 -22.57 -0.54 -0.97
N TYR A 279 -21.94 -1.65 -0.56
CA TYR A 279 -20.48 -1.78 -0.53
C TYR A 279 -19.85 -1.65 -1.92
N ARG A 280 -20.50 -2.23 -2.94
CA ARG A 280 -20.04 -2.16 -4.33
C ARG A 280 -20.09 -0.73 -4.87
N LEU A 281 -21.22 -0.05 -4.70
CA LEU A 281 -21.41 1.33 -5.17
C LEU A 281 -20.44 2.30 -4.49
N ALA A 282 -20.30 2.22 -3.17
CA ALA A 282 -19.34 3.04 -2.44
C ALA A 282 -17.89 2.80 -2.89
N THR A 283 -17.53 1.54 -3.18
CA THR A 283 -16.17 1.19 -3.63
C THR A 283 -15.88 1.74 -5.02
N ILE A 284 -16.82 1.57 -5.96
CA ILE A 284 -16.71 2.13 -7.31
C ILE A 284 -16.57 3.65 -7.24
N HIS A 285 -17.38 4.31 -6.40
CA HIS A 285 -17.29 5.75 -6.19
C HIS A 285 -15.92 6.19 -5.68
N ASN A 286 -15.42 5.60 -4.58
CA ASN A 286 -14.14 6.00 -4.00
C ASN A 286 -12.96 5.78 -4.98
N ILE A 287 -12.94 4.68 -5.72
CA ILE A 287 -11.90 4.43 -6.74
C ILE A 287 -12.02 5.43 -7.90
N THR A 288 -13.25 5.71 -8.35
CA THR A 288 -13.50 6.72 -9.40
C THR A 288 -13.04 8.10 -8.96
N PHE A 289 -13.26 8.46 -7.68
CA PHE A 289 -12.80 9.71 -7.10
C PHE A 289 -11.27 9.83 -7.18
N ILE A 290 -10.53 8.80 -6.72
CA ILE A 290 -9.06 8.82 -6.76
C ILE A 290 -8.53 8.88 -8.20
N ASN A 291 -9.14 8.13 -9.13
CA ASN A 291 -8.74 8.19 -10.54
C ASN A 291 -8.94 9.59 -11.14
N ARG A 292 -10.09 10.23 -10.85
CA ARG A 292 -10.36 11.62 -11.29
C ARG A 292 -9.41 12.62 -10.64
N LEU A 293 -9.10 12.46 -9.36
CA LEU A 293 -8.10 13.29 -8.68
C LEU A 293 -6.75 13.19 -9.40
N MET A 294 -6.30 11.98 -9.72
CA MET A 294 -5.04 11.78 -10.44
C MET A 294 -5.10 12.32 -11.88
N ASP A 295 -6.26 12.26 -12.56
CA ASP A 295 -6.46 12.91 -13.86
C ASP A 295 -6.30 14.43 -13.76
N HIS A 296 -6.93 15.06 -12.77
CA HIS A 296 -6.81 16.49 -12.53
C HIS A 296 -5.36 16.89 -12.20
N ILE A 297 -4.67 16.10 -11.37
CA ILE A 297 -3.25 16.33 -11.04
C ILE A 297 -2.39 16.28 -12.31
N ARG A 298 -2.55 15.26 -13.15
CA ARG A 298 -1.80 15.15 -14.43
C ARG A 298 -2.05 16.33 -15.36
N LEU A 299 -3.30 16.78 -15.47
CA LEU A 299 -3.65 17.97 -16.25
C LEU A 299 -3.01 19.23 -15.66
N ALA A 300 -3.12 19.42 -14.34
CA ALA A 300 -2.58 20.59 -13.67
C ALA A 300 -1.04 20.66 -13.74
N ILE A 301 -0.33 19.52 -13.74
CA ILE A 301 1.12 19.50 -13.99
C ILE A 301 1.43 19.99 -15.41
N ARG A 302 0.71 19.52 -16.43
CA ARG A 302 0.90 19.94 -17.84
C ARG A 302 0.62 21.44 -18.03
N ASP A 303 -0.39 21.95 -17.33
CA ASP A 303 -0.80 23.35 -17.42
C ASP A 303 -0.08 24.26 -16.42
N ASN A 304 0.89 23.74 -15.66
CA ASN A 304 1.64 24.44 -14.62
C ASN A 304 0.75 25.11 -13.55
N SER A 305 -0.35 24.43 -13.18
CA SER A 305 -1.39 24.90 -12.25
C SER A 305 -1.59 23.98 -11.03
N LEU A 306 -0.66 23.06 -10.76
CA LEU A 306 -0.75 22.10 -9.64
C LEU A 306 -0.98 22.78 -8.28
N VAL A 307 -0.30 23.90 -8.02
CA VAL A 307 -0.46 24.67 -6.76
C VAL A 307 -1.90 25.19 -6.61
N ALA A 308 -2.47 25.76 -7.66
CA ALA A 308 -3.85 26.26 -7.64
C ALA A 308 -4.87 25.12 -7.46
N LEU A 309 -4.62 23.96 -8.09
CA LEU A 309 -5.43 22.77 -7.88
C LEU A 309 -5.36 22.31 -6.41
N LYS A 310 -4.15 22.23 -5.84
CA LYS A 310 -3.94 21.86 -4.43
C LYS A 310 -4.68 22.81 -3.49
N GLU A 311 -4.60 24.12 -3.74
CA GLU A 311 -5.34 25.11 -2.94
C GLU A 311 -6.85 24.88 -2.98
N THR A 312 -7.40 24.62 -4.17
CA THR A 312 -8.83 24.32 -4.36
C THR A 312 -9.27 23.08 -3.57
N TYR A 313 -8.39 22.08 -3.42
CA TYR A 313 -8.72 20.87 -2.68
C TYR A 313 -8.49 21.02 -1.16
N LEU A 314 -7.38 21.62 -0.73
CA LEU A 314 -6.98 21.61 0.69
C LEU A 314 -7.51 22.80 1.49
N TYR A 315 -7.77 23.92 0.80
CA TYR A 315 -8.19 25.21 1.35
C TYR A 315 -9.42 25.76 0.59
N PRO A 316 -10.53 24.99 0.51
CA PRO A 316 -11.73 25.33 -0.24
C PRO A 316 -12.47 26.58 0.27
#